data_AF-A0A118KJE1-F1
#
_entry.id   AF-A0A118KJE1-F1
#
_cell.length_a   1.000
_cell.length_b   1.000
_cell.length_c   1.000
_cell.angle_alpha   90.00
_cell.angle_beta   90.00
_cell.angle_gamma   90.00
#
_symmetry.space_group_name_H-M   'P 1'
#
loop_
_entity.id
_entity.type
_entity.pdbx_description
1 polymer ?
#
loop_
_entity_poly.entity_id
_entity_poly.type
_entity_poly.pdbx_seq_one_letter_code
_entity_poly.pdbx_strand_id
1 'polypeptide(L)'
;AAAKIGGDIHVLVAGHNAQAAADAAAKIAGVSKVLLADAPQLEAGLAENVEATALNIAKDYSHILAPATAYGKNIAPRIAAKLDVAQISDITAVDSADTFERPIYAGNAIATVQSSDPIKVITVRATGFDPVAAEGGSASVEKIEAAADTGKSQFVSREVTKLDRPELTSASIIVSGGRGLGSGENYTKVLEPLADKLSAALGASRAAVDAGYVPNDYQVGQTGKIVA
;
A
#
# COMPACT_ATOMS: atom_id res chain seq x y z
N ALA A 1 7.93 -9.68 1.41
CA ALA A 1 8.66 -9.11 2.57
C ALA A 1 8.49 -9.93 3.85
N ALA A 2 7.28 -10.05 4.43
CA ALA A 2 7.04 -10.75 5.70
C ALA A 2 7.66 -12.16 5.75
N ALA A 3 7.45 -12.99 4.71
CA ALA A 3 8.06 -14.31 4.62
C ALA A 3 9.60 -14.31 4.62
N LYS A 4 10.26 -13.26 4.12
CA LYS A 4 11.73 -13.12 4.16
C LYS A 4 12.24 -12.71 5.55
N ILE A 5 11.42 -12.01 6.34
CA ILE A 5 11.71 -11.69 7.75
C ILE A 5 11.66 -12.98 8.59
N GLY A 6 10.71 -13.87 8.26
CA GLY A 6 10.45 -15.11 8.98
C GLY A 6 9.44 -14.95 10.11
N GLY A 7 9.22 -16.03 10.86
CA GLY A 7 8.19 -16.12 11.90
C GLY A 7 6.78 -16.34 11.35
N ASP A 8 5.81 -16.36 12.26
CA ASP A 8 4.40 -16.50 11.92
C ASP A 8 3.84 -15.19 11.33
N ILE A 9 3.08 -15.29 10.24
CA ILE A 9 2.54 -14.14 9.52
C ILE A 9 1.06 -14.02 9.83
N HIS A 10 0.69 -12.96 10.55
CA HIS A 10 -0.71 -12.61 10.79
C HIS A 10 -1.15 -11.45 9.89
N VAL A 11 -2.39 -11.47 9.44
CA VAL A 11 -3.00 -10.39 8.65
C VAL A 11 -4.11 -9.73 9.45
N LEU A 12 -4.01 -8.42 9.68
CA LEU A 12 -5.11 -7.63 10.21
C LEU A 12 -6.02 -7.16 9.07
N VAL A 13 -7.29 -7.53 9.14
CA VAL A 13 -8.37 -6.99 8.31
C VAL A 13 -9.21 -6.07 9.19
N ALA A 14 -9.09 -4.77 8.97
CA ALA A 14 -9.82 -3.73 9.69
C ALA A 14 -10.78 -3.02 8.73
N GLY A 15 -12.09 -3.11 8.97
CA GLY A 15 -13.10 -2.55 8.07
C GLY A 15 -14.52 -2.69 8.63
N HIS A 16 -15.52 -2.55 7.76
CA HIS A 16 -16.93 -2.75 8.08
C HIS A 16 -17.54 -3.76 7.10
N ASN A 17 -18.24 -4.78 7.60
CA ASN A 17 -18.69 -5.94 6.81
C ASN A 17 -17.53 -6.63 6.07
N ALA A 18 -16.40 -6.79 6.76
CA ALA A 18 -15.11 -7.19 6.20
C ALA A 18 -14.85 -8.71 6.26
N GLN A 19 -15.84 -9.52 6.66
CA GLN A 19 -15.71 -10.97 6.76
C GLN A 19 -15.22 -11.61 5.45
N ALA A 20 -15.77 -11.21 4.29
CA ALA A 20 -15.36 -11.76 3.00
C ALA A 20 -13.88 -11.46 2.68
N ALA A 21 -13.37 -10.30 3.10
CA ALA A 21 -11.95 -9.95 2.96
C ALA A 21 -11.06 -10.78 3.91
N ALA A 22 -11.53 -11.04 5.13
CA ALA A 22 -10.84 -11.93 6.07
C ALA A 22 -10.78 -13.38 5.57
N ASP A 23 -11.88 -13.89 5.01
CA ASP A 23 -11.94 -15.24 4.43
C ASP A 23 -11.02 -15.37 3.21
N ALA A 24 -10.91 -14.31 2.40
CA ALA A 24 -9.94 -14.27 1.30
C ALA A 24 -8.50 -14.21 1.81
N ALA A 25 -8.21 -13.38 2.81
CA ALA A 25 -6.88 -13.29 3.43
C ALA A 25 -6.44 -14.64 4.04
N ALA A 26 -7.38 -15.42 4.57
CA ALA A 26 -7.09 -16.71 5.20
C ALA A 26 -6.60 -17.77 4.21
N LYS A 27 -6.89 -17.59 2.91
CA LYS A 27 -6.46 -18.48 1.83
C LYS A 27 -5.07 -18.14 1.30
N ILE A 28 -4.49 -16.99 1.67
CA ILE A 28 -3.19 -16.57 1.17
C ILE A 28 -2.10 -17.51 1.70
N ALA A 29 -1.29 -18.02 0.79
CA ALA A 29 -0.19 -18.91 1.17
C ALA A 29 0.79 -18.21 2.11
N GLY A 30 1.13 -18.87 3.23
CA GLY A 30 2.06 -18.38 4.24
C GLY A 30 1.44 -17.54 5.36
N VAL A 31 0.15 -17.16 5.26
CA VAL A 31 -0.57 -16.56 6.38
C VAL A 31 -0.96 -17.66 7.37
N SER A 32 -0.63 -17.47 8.65
CA SER A 32 -0.97 -18.41 9.73
C SER A 32 -2.24 -18.04 10.48
N LYS A 33 -2.56 -16.73 10.57
CA LYS A 33 -3.76 -16.22 11.23
C LYS A 33 -4.27 -14.94 10.56
N VAL A 34 -5.58 -14.76 10.53
CA VAL A 34 -6.24 -13.50 10.16
C VAL A 34 -6.96 -12.93 11.37
N LEU A 35 -6.67 -11.68 11.71
CA LEU A 35 -7.36 -10.93 12.75
C LEU A 35 -8.39 -10.02 12.09
N LEU A 36 -9.66 -10.19 12.41
CA LEU A 36 -10.76 -9.41 11.86
C LEU A 36 -11.25 -8.40 12.90
N ALA A 37 -11.03 -7.12 12.63
CA ALA A 37 -11.68 -6.01 13.31
C ALA A 37 -12.80 -5.46 12.40
N ASP A 38 -14.05 -5.81 12.71
CA ASP A 38 -15.23 -5.40 11.94
C ASP A 38 -16.06 -4.40 12.74
N ALA A 39 -16.06 -3.13 12.32
CA ALA A 39 -16.84 -2.08 12.96
C ALA A 39 -17.15 -0.90 12.01
N PRO A 40 -18.30 -0.21 12.18
CA PRO A 40 -18.71 0.88 11.29
C PRO A 40 -17.67 2.00 11.15
N GLN A 41 -16.98 2.38 12.24
CA GLN A 41 -15.99 3.45 12.23
C GLN A 41 -14.70 3.13 11.44
N LEU A 42 -14.53 1.88 10.99
CA LEU A 42 -13.42 1.44 10.15
C LEU A 42 -13.77 1.45 8.65
N GLU A 43 -15.03 1.67 8.26
CA GLU A 43 -15.52 1.59 6.88
C GLU A 43 -14.71 2.44 5.90
N ALA A 44 -14.44 3.70 6.25
CA ALA A 44 -13.71 4.62 5.40
C ALA A 44 -12.18 4.44 5.48
N GLY A 45 -11.68 3.61 6.40
CA GLY A 45 -10.26 3.39 6.64
C GLY A 45 -9.55 4.63 7.19
N LEU A 46 -10.21 5.44 8.02
CA LEU A 46 -9.58 6.62 8.62
C LEU A 46 -8.42 6.20 9.52
N ALA A 47 -7.28 6.86 9.34
CA ALA A 47 -6.03 6.41 9.93
C ALA A 47 -6.02 6.49 11.46
N GLU A 48 -6.72 7.43 12.07
CA GLU A 48 -6.85 7.50 13.53
C GLU A 48 -7.52 6.24 14.11
N ASN A 49 -8.58 5.74 13.46
CA ASN A 49 -9.34 4.58 13.93
C ASN A 49 -8.60 3.26 13.61
N VAL A 50 -7.94 3.20 12.45
CA VAL A 50 -7.15 2.02 12.06
C VAL A 50 -5.88 1.90 12.90
N GLU A 51 -5.18 3.01 13.17
CA GLU A 51 -4.04 3.06 14.10
C GLU A 51 -4.45 2.61 15.50
N ALA A 52 -5.51 3.18 16.06
CA ALA A 52 -5.99 2.82 17.39
C ALA A 52 -6.34 1.32 17.49
N THR A 53 -6.96 0.77 16.44
CA THR A 53 -7.29 -0.66 16.36
C THR A 53 -6.04 -1.53 16.27
N ALA A 54 -5.06 -1.15 15.44
CA ALA A 54 -3.80 -1.89 15.33
C ALA A 54 -3.00 -1.86 16.64
N LEU A 55 -3.06 -0.76 17.40
CA LEU A 55 -2.35 -0.62 18.68
C LEU A 55 -2.87 -1.56 19.78
N ASN A 56 -4.12 -2.03 19.70
CA ASN A 56 -4.66 -3.02 20.65
C ASN A 56 -3.84 -4.32 20.66
N ILE A 57 -3.23 -4.67 19.52
CA ILE A 57 -2.49 -5.92 19.33
C ILE A 57 -1.00 -5.69 19.01
N ALA A 58 -0.58 -4.45 18.78
CA ALA A 58 0.75 -4.14 18.25
C ALA A 58 1.90 -4.71 19.08
N LYS A 59 1.76 -4.71 20.42
CA LYS A 59 2.79 -5.19 21.35
C LYS A 59 2.99 -6.71 21.33
N ASP A 60 2.08 -7.46 20.71
CA ASP A 60 2.19 -8.91 20.54
C ASP A 60 3.05 -9.28 19.32
N TYR A 61 3.49 -8.29 18.54
CA TYR A 61 4.27 -8.47 17.31
C TYR A 61 5.63 -7.79 17.38
N SER A 62 6.64 -8.44 16.80
CA SER A 62 7.96 -7.84 16.58
C SER A 62 8.03 -6.99 15.30
N HIS A 63 7.10 -7.19 14.36
CA HIS A 63 7.08 -6.52 13.08
C HIS A 63 5.66 -6.13 12.69
N ILE A 64 5.48 -4.88 12.23
CA ILE A 64 4.22 -4.37 11.70
C ILE A 64 4.50 -3.83 10.30
N LEU A 65 3.93 -4.49 9.29
CA LEU A 65 4.16 -4.17 7.89
C LEU A 65 2.89 -3.60 7.26
N ALA A 66 3.05 -2.59 6.42
CA ALA A 66 2.01 -2.11 5.51
C ALA A 66 2.59 -1.93 4.10
N PRO A 67 1.79 -2.10 3.03
CA PRO A 67 2.25 -1.74 1.69
C PRO A 67 2.50 -0.21 1.61
N ALA A 68 3.53 0.21 0.88
CA ALA A 68 3.93 1.60 0.73
C ALA A 68 3.00 2.44 -0.18
N THR A 69 1.70 2.18 -0.12
CA THR A 69 0.63 2.95 -0.78
C THR A 69 0.32 4.23 -0.01
N ALA A 70 -0.55 5.09 -0.58
CA ALA A 70 -1.05 6.27 0.14
C ALA A 70 -1.67 5.89 1.50
N TYR A 71 -2.38 4.77 1.56
CA TYR A 71 -3.00 4.26 2.78
C TYR A 71 -1.96 3.82 3.82
N GLY A 72 -1.04 2.92 3.45
CA GLY A 72 -0.02 2.42 4.39
C GLY A 72 0.96 3.51 4.86
N LYS A 73 1.35 4.42 3.97
CA LYS A 73 2.17 5.60 4.32
C LYS A 73 1.44 6.59 5.23
N ASN A 74 0.11 6.58 5.25
CA ASN A 74 -0.67 7.43 6.16
C ASN A 74 -0.78 6.82 7.57
N ILE A 75 -0.84 5.50 7.70
CA ILE A 75 -1.08 4.80 8.96
C ILE A 75 0.21 4.42 9.69
N ALA A 76 1.18 3.82 8.99
CA ALA A 76 2.36 3.24 9.63
C ALA A 76 3.19 4.23 10.47
N PRO A 77 3.43 5.49 10.03
CA PRO A 77 4.14 6.47 10.87
C PRO A 77 3.40 6.84 12.16
N ARG A 78 2.06 6.81 12.16
CA ARG A 78 1.27 7.06 13.37
C ARG A 78 1.45 5.94 14.39
N ILE A 79 1.40 4.69 13.93
CA ILE A 79 1.66 3.50 14.77
C ILE A 79 3.08 3.57 15.35
N ALA A 80 4.09 3.85 14.52
CA ALA A 80 5.48 3.95 14.97
C ALA A 80 5.66 5.02 16.06
N ALA A 81 5.09 6.20 15.86
CA ALA A 81 5.14 7.30 16.83
C ALA A 81 4.47 6.94 18.17
N LYS A 82 3.41 6.13 18.15
CA LYS A 82 2.69 5.69 19.36
C LYS A 82 3.41 4.59 20.13
N LEU A 83 4.18 3.79 19.42
CA LEU A 83 5.04 2.75 20.00
C LEU A 83 6.42 3.29 20.42
N ASP A 84 6.72 4.56 20.11
CA ASP A 84 8.02 5.19 20.34
C ASP A 84 9.17 4.44 19.64
N VAL A 85 8.97 4.10 18.36
CA VAL A 85 9.95 3.41 17.50
C VAL A 85 10.14 4.12 16.17
N ALA A 86 11.27 3.87 15.50
CA ALA A 86 11.52 4.41 14.17
C ALA A 86 10.68 3.68 13.10
N GLN A 87 10.13 4.47 12.16
CA GLN A 87 9.44 3.94 10.99
C GLN A 87 10.44 3.73 9.84
N ILE A 88 10.48 2.52 9.26
CA ILE A 88 11.34 2.19 8.11
C ILE A 88 10.51 2.24 6.83
N SER A 89 10.72 3.29 6.02
CA SER A 89 9.87 3.57 4.85
C SER A 89 10.30 2.85 3.58
N ASP A 90 9.34 2.31 2.86
CA ASP A 90 9.43 1.89 1.44
C ASP A 90 10.60 0.92 1.17
N ILE A 91 10.72 -0.14 1.98
CA ILE A 91 11.79 -1.13 1.83
C ILE A 91 11.65 -1.88 0.51
N THR A 92 12.79 -2.21 -0.09
CA THR A 92 12.89 -2.98 -1.34
C THR A 92 13.55 -4.34 -1.14
N ALA A 93 14.27 -4.53 -0.02
CA ALA A 93 14.83 -5.83 0.35
C ALA A 93 14.78 -6.04 1.87
N VAL A 94 14.89 -7.31 2.26
CA VAL A 94 15.02 -7.77 3.64
C VAL A 94 16.29 -8.61 3.67
N ASP A 95 17.32 -8.15 4.40
CA ASP A 95 18.60 -8.84 4.53
C ASP A 95 18.60 -9.77 5.74
N SER A 96 17.99 -9.31 6.83
CA SER A 96 17.73 -10.07 8.06
C SER A 96 16.43 -9.59 8.71
N ALA A 97 16.03 -10.21 9.82
CA ALA A 97 14.86 -9.79 10.57
C ALA A 97 14.94 -8.33 11.07
N ASP A 98 16.14 -7.76 11.24
CA ASP A 98 16.33 -6.41 11.75
C ASP A 98 17.01 -5.46 10.75
N THR A 99 17.33 -5.93 9.54
CA THR A 99 18.09 -5.17 8.53
C THR A 99 17.39 -5.16 7.17
N PHE A 100 17.21 -3.97 6.61
CA PHE A 100 16.41 -3.74 5.40
C PHE A 100 17.10 -2.77 4.45
N GLU A 101 16.91 -2.97 3.16
CA GLU A 101 17.34 -2.01 2.14
C GLU A 101 16.18 -1.11 1.71
N ARG A 102 16.48 0.18 1.54
CA ARG A 102 15.53 1.15 0.99
C ARG A 102 16.20 2.15 0.06
N PRO A 103 15.54 2.55 -1.03
CA PRO A 103 16.04 3.61 -1.90
C PRO A 103 15.88 4.98 -1.24
N ILE A 104 16.89 5.82 -1.41
CA ILE A 104 16.92 7.23 -1.03
C ILE A 104 17.36 8.08 -2.24
N TYR A 105 17.25 9.40 -2.14
CA TYR A 105 17.60 10.33 -3.23
C TYR A 105 16.95 9.96 -4.57
N ALA A 106 15.64 9.71 -4.55
CA ALA A 106 14.86 9.27 -5.72
C ALA A 106 15.39 7.98 -6.39
N GLY A 107 15.98 7.07 -5.60
CA GLY A 107 16.49 5.78 -6.08
C GLY A 107 17.95 5.80 -6.52
N ASN A 108 18.64 6.96 -6.44
CA ASN A 108 20.05 7.06 -6.82
C ASN A 108 21.01 6.42 -5.82
N ALA A 109 20.56 6.14 -4.59
CA ALA A 109 21.32 5.40 -3.60
C ALA A 109 20.42 4.43 -2.84
N ILE A 110 20.98 3.30 -2.45
CA ILE A 110 20.33 2.31 -1.58
C ILE A 110 20.96 2.42 -0.20
N ALA A 111 20.12 2.59 0.81
CA ALA A 111 20.52 2.60 2.21
C ALA A 111 20.13 1.28 2.87
N THR A 112 21.10 0.59 3.46
CA THR A 112 20.88 -0.54 4.35
C THR A 112 20.69 0.00 5.77
N VAL A 113 19.54 -0.30 6.37
CA VAL A 113 19.11 0.21 7.68
C VAL A 113 18.89 -0.96 8.62
N GLN A 114 19.67 -1.02 9.69
CA GLN A 114 19.45 -1.93 10.81
C GLN A 114 18.71 -1.21 11.94
N SER A 115 17.68 -1.84 12.52
CA SER A 115 16.92 -1.27 13.64
C SER A 115 17.04 -2.12 14.91
N SER A 116 17.44 -1.46 15.99
CA SER A 116 17.47 -2.02 17.35
C SER A 116 16.13 -1.94 18.08
N ASP A 117 15.10 -1.33 17.47
CA ASP A 117 13.80 -1.15 18.12
C ASP A 117 13.12 -2.49 18.39
N PRO A 118 12.36 -2.64 19.49
CA PRO A 118 11.70 -3.90 19.82
C PRO A 118 10.62 -4.29 18.79
N ILE A 119 9.98 -3.29 18.17
CA ILE A 119 8.95 -3.48 17.14
C ILE A 119 9.37 -2.70 15.89
N LYS A 120 9.53 -3.41 14.76
CA LYS A 120 9.86 -2.77 13.48
C LYS A 120 8.58 -2.39 12.75
N VAL A 121 8.33 -1.09 12.59
CA VAL A 121 7.19 -0.59 11.81
C VAL A 121 7.66 -0.20 10.41
N ILE A 122 7.21 -0.95 9.39
CA ILE A 122 7.79 -0.94 8.06
C ILE A 122 6.73 -0.68 7.00
N THR A 123 7.03 0.16 6.01
CA THR A 123 6.28 0.18 4.76
C THR A 123 7.07 -0.51 3.65
N VAL A 124 6.40 -1.32 2.85
CA VAL A 124 7.03 -2.21 1.85
C VAL A 124 6.71 -1.75 0.44
N ARG A 125 7.73 -1.59 -0.40
CA ARG A 125 7.51 -1.34 -1.83
C ARG A 125 6.95 -2.60 -2.48
N ALA A 126 5.72 -2.53 -3.00
CA ALA A 126 5.05 -3.68 -3.60
C ALA A 126 5.85 -4.30 -4.76
N THR A 127 6.43 -3.47 -5.64
CA THR A 127 7.25 -3.92 -6.77
C THR A 127 8.62 -4.49 -6.38
N GLY A 128 9.03 -4.40 -5.11
CA GLY A 128 10.30 -4.96 -4.63
C GLY A 128 10.22 -6.44 -4.24
N PHE A 129 9.03 -7.04 -4.23
CA PHE A 129 8.83 -8.42 -3.82
C PHE A 129 7.81 -9.11 -4.72
N ASP A 130 8.07 -10.36 -5.06
CA ASP A 130 7.10 -11.17 -5.80
C ASP A 130 5.82 -11.37 -4.99
N PRO A 131 4.64 -11.31 -5.63
CA PRO A 131 3.38 -11.64 -4.97
C PRO A 131 3.36 -13.10 -4.53
N VAL A 132 2.79 -13.35 -3.35
CA VAL A 132 2.49 -14.72 -2.89
C VAL A 132 1.24 -15.25 -3.57
N ALA A 133 1.07 -16.57 -3.60
CA ALA A 133 -0.15 -17.18 -4.08
C ALA A 133 -1.35 -16.73 -3.21
N ALA A 134 -2.40 -16.24 -3.88
CA ALA A 134 -3.64 -15.81 -3.22
C ALA A 134 -4.42 -16.97 -2.60
N GLU A 135 -4.11 -18.20 -3.00
CA GLU A 135 -4.72 -19.43 -2.52
C GLU A 135 -3.64 -20.44 -2.08
N GLY A 136 -4.04 -21.47 -1.35
CA GLY A 136 -3.16 -22.53 -0.82
C GLY A 136 -2.78 -22.38 0.65
N GLY A 137 -3.20 -21.29 1.29
CA GLY A 137 -3.20 -21.12 2.75
C GLY A 137 -4.48 -21.62 3.42
N SER A 138 -4.43 -21.75 4.73
CA SER A 138 -5.55 -22.22 5.56
C SER A 138 -5.52 -21.60 6.97
N ALA A 139 -5.33 -20.28 7.04
CA ALA A 139 -5.24 -19.57 8.30
C ALA A 139 -6.58 -19.56 9.06
N SER A 140 -6.54 -19.51 10.39
CA SER A 140 -7.74 -19.25 11.18
C SER A 140 -8.13 -17.78 11.13
N VAL A 141 -9.43 -17.48 11.10
CA VAL A 141 -9.95 -16.11 11.25
C VAL A 141 -10.39 -15.93 12.71
N GLU A 142 -9.75 -15.01 13.42
CA GLU A 142 -10.06 -14.63 14.79
C GLU A 142 -10.60 -13.21 14.82
N LYS A 143 -11.74 -13.01 15.47
CA LYS A 143 -12.31 -11.66 15.64
C LYS A 143 -11.60 -10.95 16.79
N ILE A 144 -11.29 -9.68 16.58
CA ILE A 144 -10.76 -8.79 17.61
C ILE A 144 -11.67 -7.57 17.77
N GLU A 145 -11.64 -6.95 18.93
CA GLU A 145 -12.37 -5.71 19.16
C GLU A 145 -11.70 -4.55 18.43
N ALA A 146 -12.49 -3.88 17.58
CA ALA A 146 -12.08 -2.60 16.99
C ALA A 146 -11.99 -1.53 18.08
N ALA A 147 -11.02 -0.61 17.96
CA ALA A 147 -10.99 0.55 18.82
C ALA A 147 -12.22 1.43 18.59
N ALA A 148 -12.65 2.15 19.63
CA ALA A 148 -13.72 3.13 19.52
C ALA A 148 -13.36 4.23 18.51
N ASP A 149 -14.38 4.87 17.92
CA ASP A 149 -14.16 6.01 17.04
C ASP A 149 -13.45 7.14 17.81
N THR A 150 -12.36 7.62 17.24
CA THR A 150 -11.57 8.70 17.83
C THR A 150 -12.27 10.05 17.72
N GLY A 151 -13.20 10.21 16.77
CA GLY A 151 -13.94 11.46 16.54
C GLY A 151 -13.08 12.65 16.10
N LYS A 152 -11.82 12.41 15.70
CA LYS A 152 -10.87 13.46 15.30
C LYS A 152 -11.03 13.92 13.85
N SER A 153 -11.46 13.01 12.99
CA SER A 153 -11.66 13.23 11.58
C SER A 153 -12.95 12.56 11.14
N GLN A 154 -13.60 13.09 10.11
CA GLN A 154 -14.81 12.52 9.54
C GLN A 154 -14.64 12.41 8.03
N PHE A 155 -15.02 11.26 7.51
CA PHE A 155 -15.14 11.07 6.06
C PHE A 155 -16.44 11.73 5.56
N VAL A 156 -16.30 12.73 4.69
CA VAL A 156 -17.45 13.48 4.12
C VAL A 156 -17.80 12.97 2.73
N SER A 157 -16.81 12.86 1.84
CA SER A 157 -17.01 12.40 0.46
C SER A 157 -15.72 11.86 -0.14
N ARG A 158 -15.86 11.06 -1.21
CA ARG A 158 -14.77 10.59 -2.06
C ARG A 158 -15.23 10.62 -3.51
N GLU A 159 -14.44 11.24 -4.35
CA GLU A 159 -14.60 11.16 -5.80
C GLU A 159 -13.59 10.13 -6.31
N VAL A 160 -14.08 9.05 -6.90
CA VAL A 160 -13.23 7.98 -7.45
C VAL A 160 -13.30 8.06 -8.96
N THR A 161 -12.16 8.27 -9.61
CA THR A 161 -12.07 8.17 -11.07
C THR A 161 -12.24 6.70 -11.45
N LYS A 162 -13.33 6.39 -12.17
CA LYS A 162 -13.55 5.06 -12.72
C LYS A 162 -12.53 4.83 -13.83
N LEU A 163 -11.65 3.84 -13.64
CA LEU A 163 -10.70 3.42 -14.66
C LEU A 163 -11.35 2.33 -15.51
N ASP A 164 -11.49 2.58 -16.81
CA ASP A 164 -11.87 1.53 -17.78
C ASP A 164 -10.65 0.66 -18.19
N ARG A 165 -9.47 0.98 -17.63
CA ARG A 165 -8.17 0.39 -17.97
C ARG A 165 -7.52 -0.25 -16.74
N PRO A 166 -6.54 -1.16 -16.94
CA PRO A 166 -5.76 -1.73 -15.84
C PRO A 166 -5.17 -0.66 -14.93
N GLU A 167 -5.09 -0.95 -13.62
CA GLU A 167 -4.53 -0.01 -12.66
C GLU A 167 -3.01 0.10 -12.84
N LEU A 168 -2.49 1.34 -12.81
CA LEU A 168 -1.14 1.71 -13.21
C LEU A 168 -0.03 0.96 -12.45
N THR A 169 -0.21 0.65 -11.18
CA THR A 169 0.77 -0.08 -10.34
C THR A 169 0.75 -1.59 -10.56
N SER A 170 -0.26 -2.13 -11.24
CA SER A 170 -0.42 -3.56 -11.52
C SER A 170 -0.32 -3.92 -13.01
N ALA A 171 -0.22 -2.92 -13.88
CA ALA A 171 -0.21 -3.12 -15.32
C ALA A 171 1.15 -3.62 -15.83
N SER A 172 1.13 -4.67 -16.66
CA SER A 172 2.35 -5.22 -17.28
C SER A 172 2.95 -4.31 -18.35
N ILE A 173 2.13 -3.45 -18.96
CA ILE A 173 2.55 -2.47 -19.97
C ILE A 173 1.94 -1.13 -19.58
N ILE A 174 2.75 -0.08 -19.65
CA ILE A 174 2.34 1.31 -19.39
C ILE A 174 2.73 2.17 -20.57
N VAL A 175 1.73 2.85 -21.14
CA VAL A 175 1.93 3.87 -22.17
C VAL A 175 1.88 5.23 -21.48
N SER A 176 3.01 5.95 -21.43
CA SER A 176 3.14 7.18 -20.66
C SER A 176 3.29 8.43 -21.52
N GLY A 177 2.54 9.48 -21.19
CA GLY A 177 2.54 10.77 -21.88
C GLY A 177 3.17 11.90 -21.09
N GLY A 178 3.71 12.89 -21.81
CA GLY A 178 4.29 14.09 -21.22
C GLY A 178 3.86 15.38 -21.89
N ARG A 179 4.46 16.49 -21.45
CA ARG A 179 4.18 17.84 -21.99
C ARG A 179 4.34 17.93 -23.51
N GLY A 180 5.20 17.10 -24.10
CA GLY A 180 5.44 17.05 -25.55
C GLY A 180 4.21 16.70 -26.39
N LEU A 181 3.12 16.20 -25.79
CA LEU A 181 1.85 15.96 -26.48
C LEU A 181 1.10 17.27 -26.79
N GLY A 182 1.42 18.37 -26.12
CA GLY A 182 0.88 19.70 -26.38
C GLY A 182 -0.56 19.94 -25.88
N SER A 183 -1.40 18.91 -25.75
CA SER A 183 -2.75 19.02 -25.21
C SER A 183 -3.25 17.68 -24.64
N GLY A 184 -4.30 17.74 -23.80
CA GLY A 184 -5.02 16.54 -23.35
C GLY A 184 -5.72 15.80 -24.49
N GLU A 185 -6.20 16.51 -25.51
CA GLU A 185 -6.79 15.88 -26.70
C GLU A 185 -5.77 15.01 -27.45
N ASN A 186 -4.54 15.51 -27.64
CA ASN A 186 -3.47 14.75 -28.26
C ASN A 186 -3.02 13.58 -27.39
N TYR A 187 -3.04 13.74 -26.06
CA TYR A 187 -2.76 12.65 -25.14
C TYR A 187 -3.70 11.48 -25.39
N THR A 188 -5.01 11.73 -25.36
CA THR A 188 -6.03 10.71 -25.65
C THR A 188 -5.88 10.15 -27.05
N LYS A 189 -5.84 11.02 -28.07
CA LYS A 189 -5.79 10.61 -29.48
C LYS A 189 -4.60 9.72 -29.84
N VAL A 190 -3.44 9.95 -29.21
CA VAL A 190 -2.21 9.21 -29.53
C VAL A 190 -2.03 8.00 -28.62
N LEU A 191 -2.26 8.16 -27.31
CA LEU A 191 -1.89 7.13 -26.33
C LEU A 191 -2.99 6.11 -26.09
N GLU A 192 -4.27 6.48 -26.16
CA GLU A 192 -5.37 5.52 -25.94
C GLU A 192 -5.38 4.39 -26.98
N PRO A 193 -5.27 4.65 -28.30
CA PRO A 193 -5.26 3.57 -29.29
C PRO A 193 -4.06 2.62 -29.13
N LEU A 194 -2.91 3.15 -28.71
CA LEU A 194 -1.72 2.35 -28.42
C LEU A 194 -1.93 1.52 -27.14
N ALA A 195 -2.48 2.13 -26.09
CA ALA A 195 -2.77 1.44 -24.85
C ALA A 195 -3.81 0.33 -25.04
N ASP A 196 -4.84 0.55 -25.86
CA ASP A 196 -5.83 -0.47 -26.22
C ASP A 196 -5.21 -1.65 -26.95
N LYS A 197 -4.38 -1.38 -27.96
CA LYS A 197 -3.66 -2.42 -28.71
C LYS A 197 -2.77 -3.28 -27.83
N LEU A 198 -2.19 -2.69 -26.78
CA LEU A 198 -1.26 -3.36 -25.87
C LEU A 198 -1.93 -3.86 -24.59
N SER A 199 -3.24 -3.62 -24.39
CA SER A 199 -3.91 -3.83 -23.10
C SER A 199 -3.15 -3.19 -21.93
N ALA A 200 -2.63 -1.98 -22.15
CA ALA A 200 -1.76 -1.25 -21.25
C ALA A 200 -2.52 -0.25 -20.38
N ALA A 201 -1.93 0.10 -19.23
CA ALA A 201 -2.36 1.26 -18.46
C ALA A 201 -1.79 2.57 -19.05
N LEU A 202 -2.42 3.68 -18.68
CA LEU A 202 -2.00 5.02 -19.10
C LEU A 202 -1.29 5.75 -17.96
N GLY A 203 -0.09 6.22 -18.22
CA GLY A 203 0.73 6.98 -17.27
C GLY A 203 1.04 8.39 -17.75
N ALA A 204 1.48 9.26 -16.85
CA ALA A 204 1.80 10.63 -17.18
C ALA A 204 2.97 11.20 -16.37
N SER A 205 3.72 12.12 -16.98
CA SER A 205 4.66 12.97 -16.23
C SER A 205 3.93 14.04 -15.41
N ARG A 206 4.55 14.52 -14.32
CA ARG A 206 4.07 15.69 -13.56
C ARG A 206 3.79 16.90 -14.45
N ALA A 207 4.62 17.13 -15.46
CA ALA A 207 4.45 18.21 -16.41
C ALA A 207 3.14 18.16 -17.21
N ALA A 208 2.63 16.97 -17.51
CA ALA A 208 1.34 16.80 -18.19
C ALA A 208 0.15 17.01 -17.24
N VAL A 209 0.30 16.58 -15.98
CA VAL A 209 -0.70 16.81 -14.92
C VAL A 209 -0.81 18.31 -14.60
N ASP A 210 0.33 18.98 -14.36
CA ASP A 210 0.38 20.42 -14.07
C ASP A 210 -0.19 21.26 -15.23
N ALA A 211 -0.11 20.76 -16.47
CA ALA A 211 -0.68 21.39 -17.66
C ALA A 211 -2.18 21.05 -17.90
N GLY A 212 -2.79 20.25 -17.02
CA GLY A 212 -4.20 19.88 -17.11
C GLY A 212 -4.52 18.87 -18.21
N TYR A 213 -3.55 18.11 -18.71
CA TYR A 213 -3.80 17.12 -19.78
C TYR A 213 -4.51 15.88 -19.24
N VAL A 214 -4.20 15.48 -18.00
CA VAL A 214 -4.66 14.25 -17.34
C VAL A 214 -4.68 14.45 -15.81
N PRO A 215 -5.48 13.65 -15.07
CA PRO A 215 -5.55 13.74 -13.62
C PRO A 215 -4.25 13.29 -12.92
N ASN A 216 -4.07 13.68 -11.66
CA ASN A 216 -2.88 13.34 -10.87
C ASN A 216 -2.70 11.83 -10.65
N ASP A 217 -3.78 11.05 -10.69
CA ASP A 217 -3.74 9.59 -10.52
C ASP A 217 -2.96 8.85 -11.62
N TYR A 218 -2.74 9.52 -12.76
CA TYR A 218 -1.96 8.98 -13.87
C TYR A 218 -0.47 9.28 -13.68
N GLN A 219 -0.11 10.13 -12.70
CA GLN A 219 1.27 10.57 -12.54
C GLN A 219 2.19 9.42 -12.14
N VAL A 220 3.23 9.18 -12.92
CA VAL A 220 4.32 8.25 -12.62
C VAL A 220 5.53 9.04 -12.13
N GLY A 221 6.18 8.56 -11.07
CA GLY A 221 7.43 9.11 -10.53
C GLY A 221 7.37 9.38 -9.03
N GLN A 222 8.35 10.13 -8.53
CA GLN A 222 8.60 10.30 -7.09
C GLN A 222 7.38 10.79 -6.29
N THR A 223 6.62 11.74 -6.84
CA THR A 223 5.42 12.29 -6.17
C THR A 223 4.12 11.67 -6.66
N GLY A 224 4.20 10.64 -7.51
CA GLY A 224 3.05 9.90 -8.03
C GLY A 224 3.18 8.41 -7.71
N LYS A 225 2.78 7.57 -8.66
CA LYS A 225 2.86 6.11 -8.55
C LYS A 225 4.23 5.60 -8.97
N ILE A 226 4.72 4.61 -8.24
CA ILE A 226 5.91 3.83 -8.59
C ILE A 226 5.43 2.60 -9.35
N VAL A 227 6.03 2.35 -10.51
CA VAL A 227 5.70 1.25 -11.42
C VAL A 227 6.99 0.54 -11.83
N ALA A 228 6.94 -0.77 -12.06
CA ALA A 228 8.06 -1.59 -12.48
C ALA A 228 7.56 -2.76 -13.32
#